data_AF-A0AAV7G7Q2-F1
#
_entry.id   AF-A0AAV7G7Q2-F1
#
_cell.length_a   1.000
_cell.length_b   1.000
_cell.length_c   1.000
_cell.angle_alpha   90.00
_cell.angle_beta   90.00
_cell.angle_gamma   90.00
#
_symmetry.space_group_name_H-M   'P 1'
#
loop_
_entity.id
_entity.type
_entity.pdbx_description
1 polymer ?
#
loop_
_entity_poly.entity_id
_entity_poly.type
_entity_poly.pdbx_seq_one_letter_code
_entity_poly.pdbx_strand_id
1 'polypeptide(L)' 'MKTNTSRSYDSPYRTSKLWSTILWLYPGTYEIKFVVDGQWMIDPQREVATNGHITNNVLRVDRRDIH' A
#
# COMPACT_ATOMS: atom_id res chain seq x y z
N MET A 1 -41.42 20.54 13.82
CA MET A 1 -40.02 20.75 14.24
C MET A 1 -39.32 19.39 14.20
N LYS A 2 -38.10 19.34 13.64
CA LYS A 2 -37.29 18.10 13.42
C LYS A 2 -36.87 17.50 14.78
N THR A 3 -36.61 16.19 14.90
CA THR A 3 -35.30 15.62 14.52
C THR A 3 -35.37 14.20 13.97
N ASN A 4 -34.72 14.03 12.81
CA ASN A 4 -34.21 12.75 12.31
C ASN A 4 -33.12 12.25 13.25
N THR A 5 -33.23 11.02 13.75
CA THR A 5 -32.09 10.25 14.23
C THR A 5 -31.76 9.20 13.20
N SER A 6 -30.79 9.52 12.33
CA SER A 6 -30.22 8.56 11.38
C SER A 6 -29.40 7.51 12.14
N ARG A 7 -30.02 6.36 12.44
CA ARG A 7 -29.28 5.11 12.68
C ARG A 7 -28.77 4.63 11.32
N SER A 8 -27.53 4.97 10.96
CA SER A 8 -26.80 4.18 9.97
C SER A 8 -26.02 3.12 10.74
N TYR A 9 -26.55 1.90 10.75
CA TYR A 9 -25.73 0.72 10.99
C TYR A 9 -24.67 0.71 9.88
N ASP A 10 -23.44 1.08 10.21
CA ASP A 10 -22.31 0.81 9.33
C ASP A 10 -22.29 -0.71 9.12
N SER A 11 -22.60 -1.13 7.89
CA SER A 11 -22.55 -2.51 7.45
C SER A 11 -21.14 -3.08 7.73
N PRO A 12 -21.00 -4.26 8.37
CA PRO A 12 -19.71 -4.88 8.65
C PRO A 12 -18.95 -5.30 7.38
N TYR A 13 -19.54 -5.09 6.21
CA TYR A 13 -18.94 -5.32 4.89
C TYR A 13 -18.36 -4.03 4.29
N ARG A 14 -17.64 -3.21 5.07
CA ARG A 14 -16.77 -2.19 4.49
C ARG A 14 -15.68 -2.91 3.71
N THR A 15 -15.89 -3.07 2.40
CA THR A 15 -14.84 -3.52 1.49
C THR A 15 -13.68 -2.54 1.61
N SER A 16 -12.55 -3.01 2.14
CA SER A 16 -11.32 -2.23 2.14
C SER A 16 -11.03 -1.88 0.69
N LYS A 17 -11.08 -0.59 0.35
CA LYS A 17 -10.67 -0.13 -0.98
C LYS A 17 -9.15 -0.31 -1.06
N LEU A 18 -8.73 -1.28 -1.88
CA LEU A 18 -7.32 -1.54 -2.15
C LEU A 18 -6.86 -0.62 -3.27
N TRP A 19 -5.66 -0.06 -3.10
CA TRP A 19 -4.96 0.67 -4.16
C TRP A 19 -3.97 -0.29 -4.81
N SER A 20 -4.02 -0.41 -6.14
CA SER A 20 -3.14 -1.30 -6.90
C SER A 20 -2.70 -0.64 -8.20
N THR A 21 -1.49 -0.95 -8.63
CA THR A 21 -0.94 -0.57 -9.94
C THR A 21 -0.08 -1.71 -10.48
N ILE A 22 0.18 -1.70 -11.80
CA ILE A 22 1.01 -2.69 -12.49
C ILE A 22 2.24 -1.98 -13.05
N LEU A 23 3.42 -2.54 -12.80
CA LEU A 23 4.70 -2.05 -13.32
C LEU A 23 5.47 -3.21 -13.94
N TRP A 24 5.96 -3.01 -15.17
CA TRP A 24 6.85 -3.97 -15.83
C TRP A 24 8.28 -3.73 -15.37
N LEU A 25 8.84 -4.69 -14.66
CA LEU A 25 10.21 -4.67 -14.14
C LEU A 25 10.98 -5.87 -14.67
N TYR A 26 12.29 -5.70 -14.88
CA TYR A 26 13.18 -6.83 -15.06
C TYR A 26 13.38 -7.57 -13.73
N PRO A 27 13.82 -8.83 -13.74
CA PRO A 27 14.18 -9.53 -12.52
C PRO A 27 15.27 -8.80 -11.75
N GLY A 28 15.08 -8.64 -10.44
CA GLY A 28 15.97 -7.87 -9.58
C GLY A 28 15.37 -7.51 -8.23
N THR A 29 16.19 -6.85 -7.41
CA THR A 29 15.78 -6.30 -6.12
C THR A 29 15.67 -4.78 -6.24
N TYR A 30 14.52 -4.25 -5.84
CA TYR A 30 14.20 -2.83 -5.90
C TYR A 30 13.83 -2.31 -4.52
N GLU A 31 14.09 -1.02 -4.28
CA GLU A 31 13.57 -0.30 -3.13
C GLU A 31 12.39 0.57 -3.58
N ILE A 32 11.26 0.45 -2.88
CA ILE A 32 10.02 1.19 -3.20
C ILE A 32 9.49 1.93 -1.97
N LYS A 33 8.76 3.02 -2.20
CA LYS A 33 8.09 3.80 -1.17
C LYS A 33 6.81 4.42 -1.74
N PHE A 34 5.78 4.55 -0.92
CA PHE A 34 4.50 5.10 -1.32
C PHE A 34 4.41 6.58 -0.91
N VAL A 35 3.80 7.41 -1.74
CA VAL A 35 3.39 8.76 -1.34
C VAL A 35 1.88 8.73 -1.08
N VAL A 36 1.48 8.88 0.17
CA VAL A 36 0.07 8.91 0.58
C VAL A 36 -0.19 10.28 1.18
N ASP A 37 -1.12 11.03 0.58
CA ASP A 37 -1.47 12.39 1.02
C ASP A 37 -0.24 13.33 1.16
N GLY A 38 0.72 13.20 0.24
CA GLY A 38 1.96 13.99 0.22
C GLY A 38 3.03 13.53 1.22
N GLN A 39 2.77 12.45 1.97
CA GLN A 39 3.72 11.89 2.93
C GLN A 39 4.34 10.58 2.41
N TRP A 40 5.65 10.44 2.61
CA TRP A 40 6.37 9.22 2.26
C TRP A 40 6.12 8.12 3.29
N MET A 41 5.50 7.02 2.87
CA MET A 41 5.11 5.89 3.71
C MET A 41 5.67 4.56 3.20
N ILE A 42 5.93 3.66 4.13
CA ILE A 42 6.27 2.26 3.86
C ILE A 42 5.10 1.36 4.28
N ASP A 43 5.01 0.18 3.69
CA ASP A 43 4.20 -0.92 4.21
C ASP A 43 4.94 -1.57 5.40
N PRO A 44 4.40 -1.50 6.64
CA PRO A 44 5.06 -2.06 7.81
C PRO A 44 5.09 -3.59 7.83
N GLN A 45 4.34 -4.27 6.97
CA GLN A 45 4.31 -5.73 6.87
C GLN A 45 5.31 -6.29 5.85
N ARG A 46 5.98 -5.44 5.08
CA ARG A 46 6.96 -5.83 4.06
C ARG A 46 8.38 -5.63 4.58
N GLU A 47 9.30 -6.39 3.99
CA GLU A 47 10.73 -6.21 4.25
C GLU A 47 11.18 -4.78 3.91
N VAL A 48 12.14 -4.26 4.68
CA VAL A 48 12.67 -2.91 4.52
C VAL A 48 14.19 -2.90 4.39
N ALA A 49 14.71 -1.93 3.65
CA ALA A 49 16.12 -1.57 3.61
C ALA A 49 16.28 -0.16 4.18
N THR A 50 17.31 0.05 5.00
CA THR A 50 17.62 1.34 5.62
C THR A 50 19.03 1.76 5.25
N ASN A 51 19.16 2.95 4.68
CA ASN A 51 20.45 3.58 4.38
C ASN A 51 20.45 5.01 4.94
N GLY A 52 21.21 5.22 6.01
CA GLY A 52 21.20 6.47 6.76
C GLY A 52 19.79 6.79 7.28
N HIS A 53 19.26 7.94 6.87
CA HIS A 53 17.91 8.40 7.27
C HIS A 53 16.79 7.92 6.33
N ILE A 54 17.11 7.17 5.27
CA ILE A 54 16.13 6.71 4.29
C ILE A 54 15.78 5.25 4.61
N THR A 55 14.47 4.97 4.69
CA THR A 55 13.93 3.61 4.80
C THR A 55 12.86 3.41 3.73
N ASN A 56 12.98 2.30 3.00
CA ASN A 56 12.12 1.89 1.88
C ASN A 56 11.72 0.42 2.05
N ASN A 57 10.62 0.01 1.42
CA ASN A 57 10.30 -1.41 1.30
C ASN A 57 11.14 -2.08 0.22
N VAL A 58 11.46 -3.37 0.40
CA VAL A 58 12.15 -4.18 -0.59
C VAL A 58 11.14 -4.92 -1.46
N LEU A 59 11.25 -4.75 -2.78
CA LEU A 59 10.48 -5.47 -3.79
C LEU A 59 11.43 -6.39 -4.57
N ARG A 60 11.22 -7.71 -4.43
CA ARG A 60 11.94 -8.72 -5.21
C ARG A 60 11.08 -9.15 -6.40
N VAL A 61 11.66 -9.07 -7.60
CA VAL A 61 11.04 -9.51 -8.84
C VAL A 61 11.83 -10.71 -9.35
N ASP A 62 11.23 -11.88 -9.34
CA ASP A 62 11.87 -13.09 -9.86
C ASP A 62 11.55 -13.26 -11.34
N ARG A 63 12.48 -13.89 -12.09
CA ARG A 63 12.25 -14.26 -13.50
C ARG A 63 11.05 -15.20 -13.70
N ARG A 64 10.63 -15.87 -12.63
CA ARG A 64 9.49 -16.79 -12.59
C ARG A 64 8.15 -16.08 -12.43
N ASP A 65 8.15 -14.77 -12.18
CA ASP A 65 6.93 -13.97 -12.01
C ASP A 65 6.43 -13.39 -13.34
N ILE A 66 7.14 -13.66 -14.45
CA ILE A 66 6.77 -13.26 -15.82
C ILE A 66 6.15 -14.47 -16.52
N HIS A 67 4.89 -14.78 -16.22
CA HIS A 67 4.10 -15.80 -16.91
C HIS A 67 2.68 -15.32 -17.17
#